data_AF-A0A3C1VBC2-F1
#
_entry.id   AF-A0A3C1VBC2-F1
#
_cell.length_a   1.000
_cell.length_b   1.000
_cell.length_c   1.000
_cell.angle_alpha   90.00
_cell.angle_beta   90.00
_cell.angle_gamma   90.00
#
_symmetry.space_group_name_H-M   'P 1'
#
loop_
_entity.id
_entity.type
_entity.pdbx_description
1 polymer ?
#
loop_
_entity_poly.entity_id
_entity_poly.type
_entity_poly.pdbx_seq_one_letter_code
_entity_poly.pdbx_strand_id
1 'polypeptide(L)'
;MLTEYIQRAMSHAHYELIENGHFFATIPKCKGLWAESKTLEQCREELQSTLEDWLLLGLQLGHNLPVIGGINLNRSNRRKTAHAQAN
;
A
#
# COMPACT_ATOMS: atom_id res chain seq x y z
N MET A 1 -6.98 3.18 -11.23
CA MET A 1 -5.99 3.96 -10.44
C MET A 1 -5.71 3.37 -9.06
N LEU A 2 -6.59 3.44 -8.04
CA LEU A 2 -6.26 2.89 -6.69
C LEU A 2 -6.20 1.35 -6.69
N THR A 3 -7.24 0.68 -7.18
CA THR A 3 -7.25 -0.79 -7.34
C THR A 3 -6.07 -1.28 -8.18
N GLU A 4 -5.75 -0.55 -9.24
CA GLU A 4 -4.63 -0.85 -10.13
C GLU A 4 -3.27 -0.66 -9.43
N TYR A 5 -3.14 0.36 -8.57
CA TYR A 5 -1.96 0.52 -7.73
C TYR A 5 -1.81 -0.66 -6.77
N ILE A 6 -2.90 -1.06 -6.10
CA ILE A 6 -2.92 -2.20 -5.17
C ILE A 6 -2.53 -3.48 -5.91
N GLN A 7 -3.13 -3.76 -7.06
CA GLN A 7 -2.79 -4.92 -7.90
C GLN A 7 -1.32 -4.93 -8.30
N ARG A 8 -0.77 -3.79 -8.74
CA ARG A 8 0.64 -3.69 -9.11
C ARG A 8 1.58 -3.80 -7.91
N ALA A 9 1.20 -3.27 -6.76
CA ALA A 9 1.96 -3.45 -5.52
C ALA A 9 1.98 -4.93 -5.11
N MET A 10 0.82 -5.60 -5.13
CA MET A 10 0.70 -7.02 -4.84
C MET A 10 1.47 -7.91 -5.82
N SER A 11 1.62 -7.51 -7.09
CA SER A 11 2.48 -8.24 -8.04
C SER A 11 3.98 -8.20 -7.69
N HIS A 12 4.39 -7.33 -6.77
CA HIS A 12 5.74 -7.28 -6.22
C HIS A 12 5.86 -7.99 -4.86
N ALA A 13 4.81 -8.70 -4.42
CA ALA A 13 4.85 -9.45 -3.17
C ALA A 13 5.88 -10.58 -3.23
N HIS A 14 6.69 -10.68 -2.19
CA HIS A 14 7.63 -11.78 -1.97
C HIS A 14 7.10 -12.61 -0.80
N TYR A 15 7.11 -13.93 -0.96
CA TYR A 15 6.63 -14.89 0.04
C TYR A 15 7.78 -15.83 0.41
N GLU A 16 7.90 -16.13 1.69
CA GLU A 16 8.90 -17.03 2.24
C GLU A 16 8.25 -17.96 3.27
N LEU A 17 8.52 -19.27 3.17
CA LEU A 17 8.16 -20.22 4.22
C LEU A 17 9.25 -20.14 5.30
N ILE A 18 8.87 -19.75 6.51
CA ILE A 18 9.80 -19.57 7.63
C ILE A 18 9.76 -20.78 8.59
N GLU A 19 10.71 -20.85 9.52
CA GLU A 19 10.97 -22.05 10.37
C GLU A 19 9.75 -22.54 11.16
N ASN A 20 8.82 -21.64 11.50
CA ASN A 20 7.59 -21.99 12.23
C ASN A 20 6.49 -22.62 11.34
N GLY A 21 6.77 -22.84 10.05
CA GLY A 21 5.81 -23.38 9.08
C GLY A 21 4.77 -22.37 8.59
N HIS A 22 4.92 -21.08 8.91
CA HIS A 22 4.09 -20.01 8.37
C HIS A 22 4.72 -19.41 7.12
N PHE A 23 3.88 -18.77 6.32
CA PHE A 23 4.30 -17.90 5.22
C PHE A 23 4.44 -16.49 5.74
N PHE A 24 5.63 -15.91 5.54
CA PHE A 24 5.90 -14.49 5.72
C PHE A 24 5.91 -13.82 4.36
N ALA A 25 5.29 -12.65 4.25
CA ALA A 25 5.24 -11.91 3.01
C ALA A 25 5.58 -10.44 3.18
N THR A 26 6.20 -9.87 2.15
CA THR A 26 6.56 -8.45 2.10
C THR A 26 6.32 -7.88 0.71
N ILE A 27 6.21 -6.56 0.60
CA ILE A 27 6.30 -5.86 -0.67
C ILE A 27 7.51 -4.91 -0.58
N PRO A 28 8.67 -5.23 -1.18
CA PRO A 28 9.91 -4.47 -0.97
C PRO A 28 9.80 -2.96 -1.28
N LYS A 29 8.88 -2.57 -2.17
CA LYS A 29 8.60 -1.16 -2.49
C LYS A 29 7.84 -0.43 -1.37
N CYS A 30 7.07 -1.15 -0.55
CA CYS A 30 6.28 -0.63 0.56
C CYS A 30 7.01 -0.94 1.89
N LYS A 31 7.95 -0.07 2.28
CA LYS A 31 8.77 -0.30 3.49
C LYS A 31 7.89 -0.39 4.74
N GLY A 32 8.18 -1.40 5.58
CA GLY A 32 7.44 -1.66 6.81
C GLY A 32 6.14 -2.44 6.62
N LEU A 33 5.74 -2.74 5.38
CA LEU A 33 4.60 -3.59 5.07
C LEU A 33 5.01 -5.06 5.04
N TRP A 34 4.33 -5.88 5.83
CA TRP A 34 4.49 -7.32 5.84
C TRP A 34 3.21 -8.00 6.34
N ALA A 35 3.11 -9.30 6.11
CA ALA A 35 2.06 -10.16 6.66
C ALA A 35 2.61 -11.54 6.97
N GLU A 36 1.95 -12.27 7.87
CA GLU A 36 2.29 -13.65 8.21
C GLU A 36 1.01 -14.48 8.37
N SER A 37 0.98 -15.69 7.81
CA SER A 37 -0.16 -16.61 7.97
C SER A 37 0.23 -18.06 7.75
N LYS A 38 -0.63 -18.99 8.17
CA LYS A 38 -0.37 -20.44 8.09
C LYS A 38 -0.38 -20.99 6.66
N THR A 39 -1.08 -20.34 5.74
CA THR A 39 -1.13 -20.74 4.32
C THR A 39 -0.75 -19.58 3.42
N LEU A 40 -0.29 -19.90 2.21
CA LEU A 40 0.07 -18.90 1.21
C LEU A 40 -1.12 -18.02 0.84
N GLU A 41 -2.30 -18.62 0.68
CA GLU A 41 -3.54 -17.93 0.33
C GLU A 41 -3.95 -16.93 1.39
N GLN A 42 -3.93 -17.33 2.66
CA GLN A 42 -4.22 -16.44 3.79
C GLN A 42 -3.18 -15.32 3.88
N CYS A 43 -1.90 -15.64 3.69
CA CYS A 43 -0.82 -14.67 3.74
C CYS A 43 -0.98 -13.61 2.63
N ARG A 44 -1.42 -14.02 1.43
CA ARG A 44 -1.73 -13.12 0.32
C ARG A 44 -2.91 -12.21 0.63
N GLU A 45 -3.97 -12.74 1.23
CA GLU A 45 -5.15 -11.97 1.62
C GLU A 45 -4.81 -10.95 2.72
N GLU A 46 -4.07 -11.38 3.74
CA GLU A 46 -3.62 -10.53 4.84
C GLU A 46 -2.66 -9.42 4.35
N LEU A 47 -1.73 -9.75 3.46
CA LEU A 47 -0.83 -8.78 2.86
C LEU A 47 -1.58 -7.70 2.07
N GLN A 48 -2.64 -8.09 1.35
CA GLN A 48 -3.47 -7.12 0.63
C GLN A 48 -4.25 -6.22 1.61
N SER A 49 -4.84 -6.80 2.67
CA SER A 49 -5.55 -6.01 3.69
C SER A 49 -4.61 -5.00 4.36
N THR A 50 -3.43 -5.46 4.76
CA THR A 50 -2.41 -4.61 5.40
C THR A 50 -1.91 -3.53 4.43
N LEU A 51 -1.81 -3.83 3.13
CA LEU A 51 -1.46 -2.84 2.10
C LEU A 51 -2.51 -1.72 2.00
N GLU A 52 -3.79 -2.07 2.06
CA GLU A 52 -4.90 -1.10 2.02
C GLU A 52 -4.86 -0.16 3.24
N ASP A 53 -4.64 -0.71 4.44
CA ASP A 53 -4.48 0.08 5.67
C ASP A 53 -3.22 0.94 5.66
N TRP A 54 -2.10 0.39 5.17
CA TRP A 54 -0.84 1.12 5.02
C TRP A 54 -0.99 2.31 4.07
N LEU A 55 -1.74 2.13 2.97
CA LEU A 55 -2.06 3.20 2.04
C LEU A 55 -2.96 4.27 2.67
N LEU A 56 -4.00 3.86 3.41
CA LEU A 56 -4.91 4.77 4.09
C LEU A 56 -4.16 5.68 5.07
N LEU A 57 -3.34 5.08 5.94
CA LEU A 57 -2.50 5.81 6.90
C LEU A 57 -1.50 6.73 6.19
N GLY A 58 -0.82 6.22 5.16
CA GLY A 58 0.17 7.01 4.42
C GLY A 58 -0.45 8.23 3.74
N LEU A 59 -1.65 8.09 3.15
CA LEU A 59 -2.37 9.20 2.54
C LEU A 59 -2.85 10.21 3.59
N GLN A 60 -3.42 9.73 4.70
CA GLN A 60 -3.96 10.59 5.76
C GLN A 60 -2.86 11.42 6.43
N LEU A 61 -1.67 10.85 6.61
CA LEU A 61 -0.52 11.52 7.23
C LEU A 61 0.35 12.29 6.22
N GLY A 62 0.00 12.28 4.93
CA GLY A 62 0.77 12.96 3.88
C GLY A 62 2.17 12.36 3.65
N HIS A 63 2.34 11.06 3.90
CA HIS A 63 3.57 10.34 3.60
C HIS A 63 3.82 10.25 2.10
N ASN A 64 5.11 10.22 1.73
CA ASN A 64 5.51 9.95 0.36
C ASN A 64 5.39 8.44 0.06
N LEU A 65 4.38 8.08 -0.72
CA LEU A 65 4.14 6.74 -1.20
C LEU A 65 5.03 6.42 -2.42
N PRO A 66 5.49 5.17 -2.59
CA PRO A 66 6.29 4.79 -3.74
C PRO A 66 5.48 4.91 -5.05
N VAL A 67 6.16 5.24 -6.15
CA VAL A 67 5.55 5.16 -7.48
C VAL A 67 5.61 3.71 -7.94
N ILE A 68 4.46 3.10 -8.18
CA ILE A 68 4.36 1.67 -8.56
C ILE A 68 3.67 1.56 -9.91
N GLY A 69 4.37 0.95 -10.88
CA GLY A 69 3.87 0.76 -12.24
C GLY A 69 3.44 2.06 -12.92
N GLY A 70 4.19 3.14 -12.72
CA GLY A 70 3.88 4.47 -13.25
C GLY A 70 2.77 5.23 -12.51
N ILE A 71 2.10 4.63 -11.53
CA ILE A 71 1.04 5.30 -10.75
C ILE A 71 1.69 6.06 -9.59
N ASN A 72 1.46 7.37 -9.53
CA ASN A 72 1.92 8.25 -8.46
C ASN A 72 0.72 8.77 -7.66
N LEU A 73 0.57 8.29 -6.42
CA LEU A 73 -0.51 8.68 -5.51
C LEU A 73 -0.22 9.96 -4.69
N ASN A 74 1.00 10.50 -4.75
CA ASN A 74 1.40 11.69 -3.99
C ASN A 74 0.86 13.00 -4.59
N ARG A 75 0.18 12.93 -5.74
CA ARG A 75 -0.38 14.10 -6.42
C ARG A 75 -1.68 14.51 -5.73
N SER A 76 -1.55 15.40 -4.74
CA SER A 76 -2.71 16.05 -4.13
C SER A 76 -3.45 16.90 -5.18
N ASN A 77 -4.72 16.60 -5.41
CA ASN A 77 -5.63 17.58 -6.01
C ASN A 77 -5.95 18.60 -4.91
N ARG A 78 -5.01 19.51 -4.63
CA ARG A 78 -5.32 20.72 -3.85
C ARG A 78 -6.37 21.49 -4.66
N ARG A 79 -7.65 21.26 -4.35
CA ARG A 79 -8.70 22.22 -4.71
C ARG A 79 -8.23 23.54 -4.09
N LYS A 80 -7.83 24.50 -4.94
CA LYS A 80 -7.66 25.88 -4.50
C LYS A 80 -9.01 26.26 -3.89
N THR A 81 -9.06 26.48 -2.59
CA THR A 81 -10.20 27.15 -1.97
C THR A 81 -10.20 28.59 -2.50
N ALA A 82 -10.87 28.79 -3.63
CA ALA A 82 -11.22 30.11 -4.13
C ALA A 82 -12.38 30.64 -3.28
N HIS A 83 -12.07 31.05 -2.04
CA HIS A 83 -12.93 31.91 -1.24
C HIS A 83 -12.06 32.74 -0.28
N ALA A 84 -11.27 33.63 -0.88
CA ALA A 84 -10.69 34.77 -0.20
C ALA A 84 -10.95 36.01 -1.07
N GLN A 85 -12.21 36.28 -1.34
CA GLN A 85 -12.70 37.59 -1.77
C GLN A 85 -14.11 37.79 -1.22
N ALA A 86 -14.22 38.56 -0.15
CA ALA A 86 -15.28 39.53 0.02
C ALA A 86 -14.77 40.60 1.00
N ASN A 87 -14.82 41.84 0.52
CA ASN A 87 -14.49 43.09 1.20
C ASN A 87 -15.21 43.26 2.54
#